data_AF-A0A358MZJ9-F1
#
_entry.id   AF-A0A358MZJ9-F1
#
_cell.length_a   1.000
_cell.length_b   1.000
_cell.length_c   1.000
_cell.angle_alpha   90.00
_cell.angle_beta   90.00
_cell.angle_gamma   90.00
#
_symmetry.space_group_name_H-M   'P 1'
#
loop_
_entity.id
_entity.type
_entity.pdbx_description
1 polymer ?
#
loop_
_entity_poly.entity_id
_entity_poly.type
_entity_poly.pdbx_seq_one_letter_code
_entity_poly.pdbx_strand_id
1 'polypeptide(L)' 'VIQPGSEPKIVAENQLDGKIMASPAIVDDSIILRTDKALYRID' A
#
# COMPACT_ATOMS: atom_id res chain seq x y z
N VAL A 1 1.28 -2.77 -5.43
CA VAL A 1 1.24 -1.64 -6.40
C VAL A 1 0.67 -2.12 -7.72
N ILE A 2 -0.10 -1.30 -8.44
CA ILE A 2 -0.72 -1.67 -9.73
C ILE A 2 -0.20 -0.79 -10.87
N GLN A 3 0.02 -1.38 -12.06
CA GLN A 3 0.28 -0.64 -13.28
C GLN A 3 -1.06 -0.30 -13.98
N PRO A 4 -1.26 0.95 -14.46
CA PRO A 4 -2.44 1.29 -15.26
C PRO A 4 -2.49 0.53 -16.59
N GLY A 5 -3.69 0.10 -17.01
CA GLY A 5 -3.92 -0.64 -18.25
C GLY A 5 -5.36 -1.15 -18.35
N SER A 6 -5.70 -1.81 -19.47
CA SER A 6 -6.97 -2.53 -19.62
C SER A 6 -7.09 -3.71 -18.65
N GLU A 7 -5.96 -4.21 -18.18
CA GLU A 7 -5.85 -5.26 -17.18
C GLU A 7 -4.93 -4.80 -16.04
N PRO A 8 -5.27 -5.09 -14.78
CA PRO A 8 -4.41 -4.78 -13.66
C PRO A 8 -3.17 -5.69 -13.69
N LYS A 9 -2.00 -5.08 -13.55
CA LYS A 9 -0.74 -5.82 -13.32
C LYS A 9 -0.24 -5.53 -11.91
N ILE A 10 -0.02 -6.58 -11.14
CA ILE A 10 0.66 -6.51 -9.83
C ILE A 10 2.14 -6.23 -10.11
N VAL A 11 2.68 -5.11 -9.58
CA VAL A 11 4.10 -4.78 -9.74
C VAL A 11 4.90 -4.94 -8.44
N ALA A 12 4.23 -5.10 -7.30
CA ALA A 12 4.85 -5.37 -6.02
C ALA A 12 3.83 -5.93 -5.01
N GLU A 13 4.30 -6.86 -4.18
CA GLU A 13 3.60 -7.42 -3.02
C GLU A 13 4.49 -7.30 -1.79
N ASN A 14 3.92 -6.87 -0.66
CA ASN A 14 4.63 -6.68 0.59
C ASN A 14 3.86 -7.35 1.72
N GLN A 15 4.55 -8.14 2.53
CA GLN A 15 4.01 -8.63 3.80
C GLN A 15 4.35 -7.62 4.90
N LEU A 16 3.32 -7.17 5.62
CA LEU A 16 3.46 -6.21 6.72
C LEU A 16 2.92 -6.80 8.01
N ASP A 17 3.48 -6.34 9.13
CA ASP A 17 3.04 -6.78 10.45
C ASP A 17 1.78 -6.02 10.90
N GLY A 18 0.84 -6.79 11.44
CA GLY A 18 -0.40 -6.25 12.02
C GLY A 18 -1.59 -6.31 11.07
N LYS A 19 -2.73 -5.79 11.55
CA LYS A 19 -4.01 -5.77 10.85
C LYS A 19 -4.24 -4.43 10.17
N ILE A 20 -4.68 -4.48 8.91
CA ILE A 20 -5.11 -3.29 8.17
C ILE A 20 -6.58 -3.03 8.51
N MET A 21 -6.84 -1.88 9.11
CA MET A 21 -8.19 -1.50 9.60
C MET A 21 -8.81 -0.35 8.79
N ALA A 22 -8.08 0.20 7.82
CA ALA A 22 -8.49 1.35 7.02
C ALA A 22 -7.85 1.27 5.62
N SER A 23 -8.43 1.99 4.66
CA SER A 23 -7.87 2.12 3.31
C SER A 23 -6.51 2.84 3.34
N PRO A 24 -5.54 2.45 2.49
CA PRO A 24 -4.30 3.20 2.31
C PRO A 24 -4.56 4.60 1.73
N ALA A 25 -3.64 5.53 1.99
CA ALA A 25 -3.64 6.86 1.36
C ALA A 25 -2.45 7.00 0.41
N ILE A 26 -2.65 7.67 -0.72
CA ILE A 26 -1.58 8.03 -1.66
C ILE A 26 -1.18 9.48 -1.36
N VAL A 27 0.11 9.72 -1.13
CA VAL A 27 0.69 11.05 -0.89
C VAL A 27 1.93 11.17 -1.75
N ASP A 28 1.88 12.05 -2.75
CA ASP A 28 2.89 12.16 -3.80
C ASP A 28 3.16 10.78 -4.43
N ASP A 29 4.42 10.34 -4.45
CA ASP A 29 4.85 9.04 -4.97
C ASP A 29 4.80 7.91 -3.91
N SER A 30 4.28 8.20 -2.71
CA SER A 30 4.29 7.27 -1.59
C SER A 30 2.90 6.73 -1.24
N ILE A 31 2.89 5.51 -0.70
CA ILE A 31 1.71 4.90 -0.06
C ILE A 31 1.87 5.00 1.46
N ILE A 32 0.89 5.63 2.11
CA ILE A 32 0.76 5.68 3.57
C ILE A 32 -0.23 4.59 4.01
N LEU A 33 0.26 3.64 4.81
CA LEU A 33 -0.52 2.52 5.30
C LEU A 33 -0.42 2.41 6.83
N ARG A 34 -1.58 2.39 7.50
CA ARG A 34 -1.65 2.15 8.95
C ARG A 34 -2.08 0.73 9.25
N THR A 35 -1.32 0.04 10.09
CA THR A 35 -1.74 -1.18 10.77
C THR A 35 -2.08 -0.91 12.24
N ASP A 36 -2.58 -1.91 12.96
CA ASP A 36 -2.74 -1.85 14.42
C ASP A 36 -1.40 -1.78 15.19
N LYS A 37 -0.26 -1.98 14.52
CA LYS A 37 1.07 -1.95 15.12
C LYS A 37 1.89 -0.73 14.74
N ALA A 38 1.77 -0.23 13.51
CA ALA A 38 2.65 0.81 12.99
C ALA A 38 2.00 1.65 11.86
N LEU A 39 2.65 2.77 11.54
CA LEU A 39 2.40 3.56 10.34
C LEU A 39 3.58 3.40 9.39
N TYR A 40 3.31 2.90 8.19
CA TYR A 40 4.31 2.68 7.15
C TYR A 40 4.20 3.75 6.07
N ARG A 41 5.36 4.13 5.52
CA ARG A 41 5.51 4.86 4.25
C ARG A 41 6.26 3.95 3.29
N ILE A 42 5.68 3.71 2.12
CA ILE A 42 6.27 2.91 1.05
C ILE A 42 6.45 3.84 -0.13
N ASP A 43 7.68 3.92 -0.67
CA ASP A 43 8.05 4.71 -1.85
C ASP A 43 8.17 3.80 -3.09
#